data_AF-A0A5K1H1K9-F1
#
_entry.id   AF-A0A5K1H1K9-F1
#
_cell.length_a   1.000
_cell.length_b   1.000
_cell.length_c   1.000
_cell.angle_alpha   90.00
_cell.angle_beta   90.00
_cell.angle_gamma   90.00
#
_symmetry.space_group_name_H-M   'P 1'
#
loop_
_entity.id
_entity.type
_entity.pdbx_description
1 polymer ?
#
loop_
_entity_poly.entity_id
_entity_poly.type
_entity_poly.pdbx_seq_one_letter_code
_entity_poly.pdbx_strand_id
1 'polypeptide(L)' 'MGTLGAILKHPEDFPVLVKMMMASSRAEKQIPPQPHWAFCYTMLTKVSRSFALVIQQLGKELRDA' A
#
# COMPACT_ATOMS: atom_id res chain seq x y z
N MET A 1 -20.90 -6.42 12.31
CA MET A 1 -21.00 -5.01 11.90
C MET A 1 -19.79 -4.69 11.03
N GLY A 2 -19.87 -5.00 9.73
CA GLY A 2 -18.71 -4.97 8.83
C GLY A 2 -18.35 -3.56 8.34
N THR A 3 -17.13 -3.42 7.84
CA THR A 3 -16.57 -2.20 7.22
C THR A 3 -17.51 -1.55 6.19
N LEU A 4 -18.29 -2.33 5.44
CA LEU A 4 -19.29 -1.80 4.52
C LEU A 4 -20.41 -0.98 5.19
N GLY A 5 -20.82 -1.35 6.41
CA GLY A 5 -21.85 -0.61 7.15
C GLY A 5 -21.36 0.69 7.76
N ALA A 6 -20.06 0.80 8.02
CA ALA A 6 -19.43 2.05 8.48
C ALA A 6 -19.29 3.05 7.32
N ILE A 7 -18.92 2.57 6.13
CA ILE A 7 -18.82 3.39 4.91
C ILE A 7 -20.18 3.97 4.52
N LEU A 8 -21.27 3.23 4.70
CA LEU A 8 -22.63 3.75 4.45
C LEU A 8 -23.07 4.83 5.45
N LYS A 9 -22.51 4.82 6.67
CA LYS A 9 -22.80 5.82 7.71
C LYS A 9 -21.92 7.07 7.58
N HIS A 10 -20.77 6.95 6.94
CA HIS A 10 -19.79 8.01 6.71
C HIS A 10 -19.40 8.08 5.23
N PRO A 11 -20.32 8.53 4.35
CA PRO A 11 -20.04 8.66 2.91
C PRO A 11 -18.85 9.59 2.62
N GLU A 12 -18.51 10.50 3.54
CA GLU A 12 -17.33 11.37 3.50
C GLU A 12 -15.98 10.62 3.52
N ASP A 13 -15.94 9.40 4.09
CA ASP A 13 -14.72 8.59 4.18
C ASP A 13 -14.43 7.80 2.89
N PHE A 14 -15.45 7.61 2.05
CA PHE A 14 -15.35 6.90 0.78
C PHE A 14 -14.23 7.43 -0.14
N PRO A 15 -14.12 8.74 -0.43
CA PRO A 15 -13.04 9.27 -1.26
C PRO A 15 -11.63 9.05 -0.66
N VAL A 16 -11.51 9.00 0.67
CA VAL A 16 -10.23 8.72 1.34
C VAL A 16 -9.83 7.26 1.15
N LEU A 17 -10.78 6.33 1.28
CA LEU A 17 -10.56 4.91 1.06
C LEU A 17 -10.17 4.62 -0.40
N VAL A 18 -10.82 5.27 -1.36
CA VAL A 18 -10.47 5.15 -2.79
C VAL A 18 -9.06 5.68 -3.05
N LYS A 19 -8.68 6.82 -2.47
CA LYS A 19 -7.31 7.36 -2.58
C LYS A 19 -6.27 6.41 -2.01
N MET A 20 -6.53 5.82 -0.84
CA MET A 20 -5.64 4.82 -0.23
C MET A 20 -5.49 3.58 -1.12
N MET A 21 -6.58 3.09 -1.69
CA MET A 21 -6.55 1.92 -2.58
C MET A 21 -5.74 2.22 -3.85
N MET A 22 -5.93 3.39 -4.46
CA MET A 22 -5.12 3.81 -5.63
C MET A 22 -3.63 3.96 -5.29
N ALA A 23 -3.30 4.50 -4.12
CA ALA A 23 -1.92 4.61 -3.67
C ALA A 23 -1.28 3.22 -3.50
N SER A 24 -2.01 2.26 -2.92
CA SER A 24 -1.58 0.87 -2.79
C SER A 24 -1.33 0.21 -4.15
N SER A 25 -2.28 0.31 -5.09
CA SER A 25 -2.11 -0.27 -6.43
C SER A 25 -0.98 0.40 -7.23
N ARG A 26 -0.77 1.70 -7.06
CA ARG A 26 0.35 2.41 -7.70
C ARG A 26 1.69 1.96 -7.11
N ALA A 27 1.74 1.66 -5.82
CA ALA A 27 2.93 1.17 -5.18
C ALA A 27 3.30 -0.25 -5.63
N GLU A 28 2.31 -1.15 -5.73
CA GLU A 28 2.51 -2.50 -6.27
C GLU A 28 3.06 -2.49 -7.70
N LYS A 29 2.57 -1.58 -8.55
CA LYS A 29 3.05 -1.43 -9.94
C LYS A 29 4.47 -0.88 -10.06
N GLN A 30 5.06 -0.33 -9.00
CA GLN A 30 6.41 0.21 -9.01
C GLN A 30 7.48 -0.78 -8.53
N ILE A 31 7.08 -2.03 -8.23
CA ILE A 31 8.01 -3.10 -7.86
C ILE A 31 8.74 -3.60 -9.13
N PRO A 32 10.08 -3.57 -9.18
CA PRO A 32 10.83 -4.10 -10.31
C PRO A 32 10.59 -5.61 -10.49
N PRO A 33 10.53 -6.14 -11.72
CA PRO A 33 10.25 -7.55 -11.99
C PRO A 33 11.39 -8.52 -11.60
N GLN A 34 12.40 -8.04 -10.87
CA GLN A 34 13.57 -8.84 -10.52
C GLN A 34 13.23 -9.75 -9.31
N PRO A 35 13.59 -11.04 -9.34
CA PRO A 35 13.13 -12.02 -8.35
C PRO A 35 13.57 -11.72 -6.91
N HIS A 36 14.74 -11.08 -6.72
CA HIS A 36 15.23 -10.70 -5.39
C HIS A 36 14.42 -9.55 -4.77
N TRP A 37 13.95 -8.62 -5.59
CA TRP A 37 13.12 -7.49 -5.16
C TRP A 37 11.72 -7.92 -4.75
N ALA A 38 11.14 -8.87 -5.49
CA ALA A 38 9.86 -9.46 -5.13
C ALA A 38 9.91 -10.10 -3.73
N PHE A 39 11.00 -10.79 -3.39
CA PHE A 39 11.20 -11.34 -2.05
C PHE A 39 11.28 -10.24 -0.98
N CYS A 40 12.12 -9.21 -1.19
CA CYS A 40 12.28 -8.10 -0.24
C CYS A 40 10.96 -7.37 0.03
N TYR A 41 10.21 -6.99 -1.02
CA TYR A 41 8.92 -6.32 -0.86
C TYR A 41 7.84 -7.21 -0.25
N THR A 42 7.86 -8.52 -0.56
CA THR A 42 6.96 -9.49 0.07
C THR A 42 7.24 -9.58 1.56
N MET A 43 8.51 -9.68 1.96
CA MET A 43 8.88 -9.71 3.37
C MET A 43 8.55 -8.40 4.07
N LEU A 44 8.84 -7.26 3.44
CA LEU A 44 8.50 -5.93 3.97
C LEU A 44 7.00 -5.82 4.27
N THR A 45 6.16 -6.25 3.33
CA THR A 45 4.70 -6.24 3.51
C THR A 45 4.24 -7.18 4.62
N LYS A 46 4.86 -8.35 4.75
CA LYS A 46 4.53 -9.35 5.78
C LYS A 46 4.92 -8.87 7.19
N VAL A 47 6.09 -8.27 7.36
CA VAL A 47 6.62 -7.89 8.68
C VAL A 47 6.20 -6.48 9.12
N SER A 48 6.05 -5.55 8.19
CA SER A 48 5.81 -4.12 8.50
C SER A 48 4.37 -3.66 8.22
N ARG A 49 3.56 -4.47 7.52
CA ARG A 49 2.12 -4.24 7.28
C ARG A 49 1.84 -2.81 6.78
N SER A 50 1.28 -1.94 7.62
CA SER A 50 0.95 -0.55 7.28
C SER A 50 2.16 0.29 6.94
N PHE A 51 3.31 0.03 7.56
CA PHE A 51 4.53 0.82 7.31
C PHE A 51 5.16 0.52 5.95
N ALA A 52 4.90 -0.65 5.36
CA ALA A 52 5.32 -0.96 4.00
C ALA A 52 4.75 0.03 2.97
N LEU A 53 3.51 0.51 3.19
CA LEU A 53 2.89 1.53 2.34
C LEU A 53 3.60 2.89 2.45
N VAL A 54 4.14 3.23 3.62
CA VAL A 54 4.91 4.47 3.83
C VAL A 54 6.25 4.39 3.10
N ILE A 55 6.93 3.24 3.19
CA ILE A 55 8.20 3.01 2.48
C ILE A 55 8.00 3.07 0.97
N GLN A 56 6.89 2.53 0.46
CA GLN A 56 6.56 2.60 -0.96
C GLN A 56 6.27 4.02 -1.49
N GLN A 57 6.03 5.01 -0.61
CA GLN A 57 5.89 6.42 -0.98
C GLN A 57 7.25 7.14 -1.09
N LEU A 58 8.34 6.54 -0.61
CA LEU A 58 9.69 7.09 -0.71
C LEU A 58 10.20 7.09 -2.16
N GLY A 59 11.18 7.93 -2.44
CA GLY A 59 11.91 7.90 -3.71
C GLY A 59 12.64 6.57 -3.92
N LYS A 60 12.87 6.20 -5.18
CA LYS A 60 13.43 4.90 -5.59
C LYS A 60 14.66 4.49 -4.78
N GLU A 61 15.67 5.35 -4.69
CA GLU A 61 16.91 5.07 -3.94
C GLU A 61 16.67 4.73 -2.47
N LEU A 62 15.78 5.45 -1.78
CA LEU A 62 15.50 5.24 -0.35
C LEU A 62 14.60 4.02 -0.10
N ARG A 63 13.71 3.72 -1.04
CA ARG A 63 12.79 2.59 -0.97
C ARG A 63 13.50 1.26 -1.21
N ASP A 64 14.57 1.32 -2.00
CA ASP A 64 15.25 0.18 -2.59
C ASP A 64 16.63 -0.10 -1.96
N ALA A 65 17.12 0.82 -1.12
CA ALA A 65 18.35 0.70 -0.32
C ALA A 65 18.26 -0.42 0.72
#